data_AF-A0A8C3K1K9-F1
#
_entry.id   AF-A0A8C3K1K9-F1
#
_cell.length_a   1.000
_cell.length_b   1.000
_cell.length_c   1.000
_cell.angle_alpha   90.00
_cell.angle_beta   90.00
_cell.angle_gamma   90.00
#
_symmetry.space_group_name_H-M   'P 1'
#
loop_
_entity.id
_entity.type
_entity.pdbx_description
1 polymer ?
#
loop_
_entity_poly.entity_id
_entity_poly.type
_entity_poly.pdbx_seq_one_letter_code
_entity_poly.pdbx_strand_id
1 'polypeptide(L)'
;MCMICFTEALSAAPAIQLDCSHVFHLQCCQRVLENRWLGPRITFGFMSCPICKNKINHTVLKDLLDPIKELYEDVRRKALMRLEYEGLHKSEAITTPGVRFYNDPAGYAMNRYAYYVCYKCKKAYFGGEARCDAEAGQGDDYDPRELICGACSDVSRAQMCPKHGTDFLEYKCRYCCSVAVFFCFGTTHFCNACHDDFQRMTSIPKEELPHCPAGPKGKQLEGTECPLHVVHPPTGEEFALGCGVCRNFTNSLNFHGCIHPLSTK
;
A
#
# COMPACT_ATOMS: atom_id res chain seq x y z
N MET A 1 -36.81 0.13 -0.09
CA MET A 1 -35.83 0.58 0.91
C MET A 1 -34.54 0.97 0.20
N CYS A 2 -33.80 1.96 0.70
CA CYS A 2 -32.47 2.27 0.19
C CYS A 2 -31.44 1.27 0.74
N MET A 3 -30.71 0.59 -0.15
CA MET A 3 -29.72 -0.44 0.22
C MET A 3 -28.36 0.13 0.67
N ILE A 4 -28.35 1.38 1.14
CA ILE A 4 -27.19 2.02 1.80
C ILE A 4 -27.54 2.35 3.25
N CYS A 5 -28.64 3.07 3.50
CA CYS A 5 -29.04 3.41 4.86
C CYS A 5 -29.83 2.30 5.56
N PHE A 6 -30.53 1.44 4.81
CA PHE A 6 -31.39 0.35 5.30
C PHE A 6 -32.56 0.75 6.21
N THR A 7 -32.66 2.03 6.61
CA THR A 7 -33.69 2.52 7.53
C THR A 7 -34.86 3.20 6.83
N GLU A 8 -34.63 3.81 5.67
CA GLU A 8 -35.63 4.65 4.99
C GLU A 8 -36.03 4.09 3.61
N ALA A 9 -37.30 4.32 3.25
CA ALA A 9 -37.81 4.04 1.91
C ALA A 9 -37.19 5.00 0.88
N LEU A 10 -37.04 4.54 -0.38
CA LEU A 10 -36.48 5.39 -1.45
C LEU A 10 -37.31 6.66 -1.69
N SER A 11 -38.62 6.60 -1.47
CA SER A 11 -39.56 7.72 -1.60
C SER A 11 -39.45 8.76 -0.49
N ALA A 12 -38.75 8.48 0.61
CA ALA A 12 -38.66 9.37 1.77
C ALA A 12 -37.63 10.51 1.62
N ALA A 13 -36.79 10.49 0.59
CA ALA A 13 -35.79 11.52 0.31
C ALA A 13 -35.41 11.53 -1.18
N PRO A 14 -34.71 12.57 -1.69
CA PRO A 14 -34.24 12.61 -3.07
C PRO A 14 -33.41 11.36 -3.43
N ALA A 15 -33.80 10.70 -4.51
CA ALA A 15 -33.16 9.47 -4.99
C ALA A 15 -32.71 9.63 -6.44
N ILE A 16 -31.62 8.94 -6.78
CA ILE A 16 -31.04 8.92 -8.12
C ILE A 16 -30.98 7.48 -8.62
N GLN A 17 -31.18 7.31 -9.92
CA GLN A 17 -30.93 6.05 -10.61
C GLN A 17 -29.50 6.06 -11.15
N LEU A 18 -28.64 5.17 -10.64
CA LEU A 18 -27.27 5.04 -11.14
C LEU A 18 -27.25 4.46 -12.55
N ASP A 19 -26.12 4.59 -13.26
CA ASP A 19 -25.93 3.99 -14.60
C ASP A 19 -26.18 2.47 -14.62
N CYS A 20 -25.93 1.80 -13.50
CA CYS A 20 -26.22 0.38 -13.33
C CYS A 20 -27.70 0.05 -13.07
N SER A 21 -28.61 0.99 -13.32
CA SER A 21 -30.08 0.95 -13.13
C SER A 21 -30.61 0.92 -11.69
N HIS A 22 -29.74 0.72 -10.69
CA HIS A 22 -30.14 0.67 -9.28
C HIS A 22 -30.36 2.06 -8.68
N VAL A 23 -31.37 2.17 -7.79
CA VAL A 23 -31.81 3.45 -7.21
C VAL A 23 -31.42 3.55 -5.74
N PHE A 24 -30.85 4.69 -5.35
CA PHE A 24 -30.42 5.00 -3.99
C PHE A 24 -30.73 6.45 -3.65
N HIS A 25 -30.82 6.79 -2.36
CA HIS A 25 -30.86 8.20 -1.97
C HIS A 25 -29.58 8.91 -2.41
N LEU A 26 -29.71 10.13 -2.93
CA LEU A 26 -28.58 10.96 -3.37
C LEU A 26 -27.57 11.16 -2.23
N GLN A 27 -28.05 11.58 -1.06
CA GLN A 27 -27.23 11.82 0.13
C GLN A 27 -26.50 10.54 0.60
N CYS A 28 -27.13 9.37 0.43
CA CYS A 28 -26.49 8.11 0.79
C CYS A 28 -25.30 7.81 -0.14
N CYS A 29 -25.45 8.03 -1.46
CA CYS A 29 -24.36 7.89 -2.41
C CYS A 29 -23.22 8.89 -2.12
N GLN A 30 -23.53 10.15 -1.88
CA GLN A 30 -22.53 11.18 -1.57
C GLN A 30 -21.72 10.82 -0.33
N ARG A 31 -22.40 10.47 0.78
CA ARG A 31 -21.74 10.08 2.03
C ARG A 31 -20.82 8.86 1.87
N VAL A 32 -21.23 7.85 1.09
CA VAL A 32 -20.38 6.68 0.81
C VAL A 32 -19.10 7.09 0.06
N LEU A 33 -19.21 8.00 -0.92
CA LEU A 33 -18.05 8.46 -1.69
C LEU A 33 -17.15 9.41 -0.89
N GLU A 34 -17.72 10.26 -0.03
CA GLU A 34 -17.00 11.17 0.87
C GLU A 34 -16.21 10.41 1.95
N ASN A 35 -16.83 9.40 2.56
CA ASN A 35 -16.20 8.58 3.61
C ASN A 35 -15.12 7.65 3.07
N ARG A 36 -15.14 7.33 1.76
CA ARG A 36 -14.16 6.47 1.09
C ARG A 36 -14.07 5.06 1.72
N TRP A 37 -12.87 4.63 2.10
CA TRP A 37 -12.59 3.29 2.61
C TRP A 37 -12.35 3.30 4.12
N LEU A 38 -12.51 2.13 4.74
CA LEU A 38 -12.21 1.88 6.14
C LEU A 38 -10.71 1.55 6.30
N GLY A 39 -10.10 2.05 7.36
CA GLY A 39 -8.71 1.78 7.72
C GLY A 39 -7.65 2.46 6.84
N PRO A 40 -6.35 2.23 7.13
CA PRO A 40 -5.26 2.98 6.53
C PRO A 40 -4.97 2.58 5.07
N ARG A 41 -5.23 1.32 4.71
CA ARG A 41 -5.00 0.79 3.36
C ARG A 41 -6.04 1.32 2.39
N ILE A 42 -5.58 1.90 1.28
CA ILE A 42 -6.45 2.32 0.17
C ILE A 42 -7.16 1.09 -0.41
N THR A 43 -8.49 1.11 -0.35
CA THR A 43 -9.35 0.14 -1.03
C THR A 43 -10.47 0.86 -1.78
N PHE A 44 -11.03 0.20 -2.79
CA PHE A 44 -12.06 0.78 -3.67
C PHE A 44 -13.35 -0.04 -3.68
N GLY A 45 -13.63 -0.76 -2.59
CA GLY A 45 -14.89 -1.51 -2.44
C GLY A 45 -16.09 -0.59 -2.28
N PHE A 46 -15.91 0.56 -1.63
CA PHE A 46 -16.97 1.53 -1.33
C PHE A 46 -17.63 2.14 -2.57
N MET A 47 -16.90 2.20 -3.70
CA MET A 47 -17.44 2.70 -4.98
C MET A 47 -18.24 1.64 -5.77
N SER A 48 -18.53 0.47 -5.19
CA SER A 48 -19.35 -0.57 -5.84
C SER A 48 -20.80 -0.49 -5.38
N CYS A 49 -21.73 -0.60 -6.34
CA CYS A 49 -23.16 -0.66 -6.10
C CYS A 49 -23.48 -1.77 -5.08
N PRO A 50 -24.16 -1.47 -3.96
CA PRO A 50 -24.53 -2.48 -2.96
C PRO A 50 -25.27 -3.69 -3.53
N ILE A 51 -25.98 -3.52 -4.64
CA ILE A 51 -26.82 -4.56 -5.27
C ILE A 51 -26.03 -5.38 -6.30
N CYS A 52 -25.58 -4.78 -7.41
CA CYS A 52 -24.93 -5.52 -8.50
C CYS A 52 -23.39 -5.45 -8.53
N LYS A 53 -22.78 -4.72 -7.59
CA LYS A 53 -21.31 -4.53 -7.48
C LYS A 53 -20.62 -3.76 -8.63
N ASN A 54 -21.34 -3.41 -9.69
CA ASN A 54 -20.88 -2.45 -10.70
C ASN A 54 -20.50 -1.11 -10.05
N LYS A 55 -19.59 -0.36 -10.68
CA LYS A 55 -19.15 0.93 -10.14
C LYS A 55 -20.32 1.92 -10.03
N ILE A 56 -20.41 2.61 -8.90
CA ILE A 56 -21.32 3.73 -8.68
C ILE A 56 -20.90 4.84 -9.64
N ASN A 57 -21.82 5.27 -10.50
CA ASN A 57 -21.62 6.40 -11.41
C ASN A 57 -22.97 7.09 -11.65
N HIS A 58 -22.93 8.42 -11.65
CA HIS A 58 -24.03 9.32 -11.98
C HIS A 58 -23.47 10.73 -12.19
N THR A 59 -24.05 11.53 -13.08
CA THR A 59 -23.57 12.88 -13.43
C THR A 59 -23.44 13.80 -12.21
N VAL A 60 -24.45 13.82 -11.33
CA VAL A 60 -24.45 14.65 -10.11
C VAL A 60 -23.44 14.19 -9.04
N LEU A 61 -22.80 13.03 -9.21
CA LEU A 61 -21.75 12.53 -8.31
C LEU A 61 -20.34 12.77 -8.89
N LYS A 62 -20.24 13.38 -10.08
CA LYS A 62 -18.98 13.50 -10.83
C LYS A 62 -17.88 14.17 -10.01
N ASP A 63 -18.19 15.26 -9.31
CA ASP A 63 -17.20 16.02 -8.52
C ASP A 63 -16.59 15.19 -7.37
N LEU A 64 -17.35 14.24 -6.82
CA LEU A 64 -16.85 13.29 -5.81
C LEU A 64 -16.09 12.14 -6.47
N LEU A 65 -16.56 11.66 -7.63
CA LEU A 65 -16.01 10.49 -8.32
C LEU A 65 -14.67 10.77 -9.01
N ASP A 66 -14.49 11.94 -9.60
CA ASP A 66 -13.27 12.29 -10.35
C ASP A 66 -11.99 12.14 -9.53
N PRO A 67 -11.85 12.71 -8.31
CA PRO A 67 -10.64 12.51 -7.51
C PRO A 67 -10.46 11.05 -7.04
N ILE A 68 -11.55 10.29 -6.88
CA ILE A 68 -11.48 8.86 -6.54
C ILE A 68 -10.94 8.06 -7.73
N LYS A 69 -11.39 8.38 -8.95
CA LYS A 69 -10.93 7.76 -10.20
C LYS A 69 -9.45 8.06 -10.45
N GLU A 70 -9.02 9.30 -10.21
CA GLU A 70 -7.59 9.67 -10.30
C GLU A 70 -6.73 8.84 -9.34
N LEU A 71 -7.14 8.73 -8.07
CA LEU A 71 -6.44 7.90 -7.09
C LEU A 71 -6.44 6.41 -7.48
N TYR A 72 -7.56 5.90 -7.99
CA TYR A 72 -7.68 4.52 -8.47
C TYR A 72 -6.67 4.23 -9.58
N GLU A 73 -6.57 5.11 -10.59
CA GLU A 73 -5.62 4.94 -11.69
C GLU A 73 -4.17 5.10 -11.23
N ASP A 74 -3.88 6.01 -10.29
CA ASP A 74 -2.53 6.14 -9.72
C ASP A 74 -2.09 4.86 -8.99
N VAL A 75 -2.95 4.31 -8.12
CA VAL A 75 -2.68 3.06 -7.40
C VAL A 75 -2.59 1.88 -8.37
N ARG A 76 -3.50 1.78 -9.34
CA ARG A 76 -3.50 0.72 -10.36
C ARG A 76 -2.20 0.71 -11.15
N ARG A 77 -1.77 1.87 -11.62
CA ARG A 77 -0.53 2.06 -12.39
C ARG A 77 0.71 1.68 -11.57
N LYS A 78 0.81 2.17 -10.33
CA LYS A 78 1.94 1.86 -9.44
C LYS A 78 1.99 0.37 -9.09
N ALA A 79 0.85 -0.24 -8.80
CA ALA A 79 0.75 -1.65 -8.44
C ALA A 79 1.16 -2.54 -9.61
N LEU A 80 0.65 -2.27 -10.83
CA LEU A 80 1.03 -2.99 -12.03
C LEU A 80 2.53 -2.87 -12.32
N MET A 81 3.08 -1.65 -12.28
CA MET A 81 4.51 -1.42 -12.45
C MET A 81 5.33 -2.24 -11.44
N ARG A 82 4.94 -2.24 -10.16
CA ARG A 82 5.61 -3.04 -9.13
C ARG A 82 5.56 -4.54 -9.45
N LEU A 83 4.41 -5.05 -9.87
CA LEU A 83 4.22 -6.45 -10.27
C LEU A 83 5.11 -6.85 -11.45
N GLU A 84 5.26 -5.97 -12.44
CA GLU A 84 6.12 -6.18 -13.60
C GLU A 84 7.59 -6.26 -13.21
N TYR A 85 8.06 -5.33 -12.37
CA TYR A 85 9.43 -5.29 -11.87
C TYR A 85 9.78 -6.45 -10.93
N GLU A 86 8.79 -7.03 -10.24
CA GLU A 86 8.94 -8.28 -9.48
C GLU A 86 8.88 -9.54 -10.37
N GLY A 87 8.60 -9.39 -11.68
CA GLY A 87 8.47 -10.53 -12.59
C GLY A 87 7.20 -11.37 -12.36
N LEU A 88 6.27 -10.91 -11.53
CA LEU A 88 5.08 -11.65 -11.11
C LEU A 88 3.88 -11.49 -12.06
N HIS A 89 3.98 -10.66 -13.08
CA HIS A 89 2.92 -10.43 -14.08
C HIS A 89 2.54 -11.66 -14.92
N LYS A 90 3.33 -12.75 -14.85
CA LYS A 90 3.07 -14.04 -15.51
C LYS A 90 2.66 -15.17 -14.55
N SER A 91 2.34 -14.83 -13.30
CA SER A 91 1.91 -15.81 -12.29
C SER A 91 0.67 -16.59 -12.74
N GLU A 92 0.52 -17.83 -12.29
CA GLU A 92 -0.67 -18.67 -12.59
C GLU A 92 -1.99 -17.99 -12.22
N ALA A 93 -2.00 -17.16 -11.18
CA ALA A 93 -3.14 -16.35 -10.79
C ALA A 93 -3.63 -15.37 -11.87
N ILE A 94 -2.83 -15.13 -12.92
CA ILE A 94 -3.13 -14.23 -14.05
C ILE A 94 -3.26 -15.03 -15.36
N THR A 95 -2.44 -16.06 -15.55
CA THR A 95 -2.34 -16.78 -16.83
C THR A 95 -3.29 -17.98 -16.94
N THR A 96 -3.76 -18.53 -15.83
CA THR A 96 -4.65 -19.71 -15.83
C THR A 96 -6.10 -19.33 -16.14
N PRO A 97 -6.72 -19.86 -17.22
CA PRO A 97 -8.14 -19.62 -17.49
C PRO A 97 -9.05 -20.03 -16.33
N GLY A 98 -10.07 -19.23 -16.05
CA GLY A 98 -11.08 -19.53 -15.02
C GLY A 98 -10.74 -19.07 -13.60
N VAL A 99 -9.52 -18.57 -13.35
CA VAL A 99 -9.18 -17.94 -12.06
C VAL A 99 -9.64 -16.49 -11.98
N ARG A 100 -9.78 -15.97 -10.75
CA ARG A 100 -10.33 -14.63 -10.48
C ARG A 100 -9.69 -13.49 -11.27
N PHE A 101 -8.36 -13.53 -11.46
CA PHE A 101 -7.59 -12.47 -12.13
C PHE A 101 -7.06 -12.91 -13.50
N TYR A 102 -7.72 -13.88 -14.15
CA TYR A 102 -7.34 -14.30 -15.50
C TYR A 102 -7.31 -13.10 -16.46
N ASN A 103 -6.17 -12.88 -17.12
CA ASN A 103 -5.89 -11.71 -17.97
C ASN A 103 -6.08 -10.33 -17.29
N ASP A 104 -6.01 -10.26 -15.94
CA ASP A 104 -6.10 -9.01 -15.18
C ASP A 104 -4.91 -8.83 -14.21
N PRO A 105 -3.68 -8.60 -14.73
CA PRO A 105 -2.49 -8.40 -13.89
C PRO A 105 -2.62 -7.19 -12.96
N ALA A 106 -3.30 -6.13 -13.40
CA ALA A 106 -3.50 -4.94 -12.59
C ALA A 106 -4.45 -5.20 -11.41
N GLY A 107 -5.56 -5.92 -11.63
CA GLY A 107 -6.44 -6.36 -10.55
C GLY A 107 -5.73 -7.27 -9.55
N TYR A 108 -4.90 -8.21 -10.04
CA TYR A 108 -4.06 -9.04 -9.18
C TYR A 108 -3.08 -8.20 -8.35
N ALA A 109 -2.41 -7.22 -8.96
CA ALA A 109 -1.47 -6.33 -8.28
C ALA A 109 -2.15 -5.49 -7.19
N MET A 110 -3.31 -4.89 -7.50
CA MET A 110 -4.09 -4.10 -6.53
C MET A 110 -4.61 -4.95 -5.37
N ASN A 111 -4.87 -6.24 -5.60
CA ASN A 111 -5.22 -7.17 -4.54
C ASN A 111 -4.02 -7.55 -3.68
N ARG A 112 -2.87 -7.83 -4.31
CA ARG A 112 -1.63 -8.29 -3.68
C ARG A 112 -0.96 -7.21 -2.83
N TYR A 113 -0.93 -5.97 -3.30
CA TYR A 113 -0.18 -4.90 -2.66
C TYR A 113 -1.06 -3.98 -1.81
N ALA A 114 -0.45 -3.40 -0.78
CA ALA A 114 -1.04 -2.38 0.06
C ALA A 114 -0.46 -1.01 -0.29
N TYR A 115 -1.36 -0.07 -0.54
CA TYR A 115 -1.04 1.32 -0.78
C TYR A 115 -1.71 2.20 0.26
N TYR A 116 -1.06 3.31 0.58
CA TYR A 116 -1.43 4.25 1.64
C TYR A 116 -1.36 5.68 1.11
N VAL A 117 -2.17 6.60 1.63
CA VAL A 117 -2.11 8.02 1.25
C VAL A 117 -1.13 8.75 2.16
N CYS A 118 -0.07 9.31 1.59
CA CYS A 118 0.87 10.10 2.38
C CYS A 118 0.18 11.38 2.90
N TYR A 119 0.26 11.62 4.21
CA TYR A 119 -0.35 12.80 4.81
C TYR A 119 0.24 14.11 4.29
N LYS A 120 1.55 14.16 4.02
CA LYS A 120 2.23 15.39 3.59
C LYS A 120 1.98 15.70 2.12
N CYS A 121 2.29 14.79 1.20
CA CYS A 121 2.23 15.06 -0.24
C CYS A 121 0.94 14.56 -0.92
N LYS A 122 0.05 13.88 -0.19
CA LYS A 122 -1.23 13.32 -0.66
C LYS A 122 -1.12 12.25 -1.77
N LYS A 123 0.10 11.84 -2.15
CA LYS A 123 0.33 10.76 -3.12
C LYS A 123 0.16 9.38 -2.47
N ALA A 124 -0.30 8.41 -3.25
CA ALA A 124 -0.28 7.01 -2.84
C ALA A 124 1.16 6.46 -2.79
N TYR A 125 1.52 5.72 -1.74
CA TYR A 125 2.81 5.04 -1.61
C TYR A 125 2.63 3.58 -1.22
N PHE A 126 3.61 2.75 -1.59
CA PHE A 126 3.63 1.33 -1.31
C PHE A 126 3.98 1.08 0.16
N GLY A 127 3.23 0.20 0.83
CA GLY A 127 3.44 -0.16 2.23
C GLY A 127 3.65 -1.66 2.47
N GLY A 128 3.96 -2.43 1.42
CA GLY A 128 4.15 -3.88 1.52
C GLY A 128 3.06 -4.69 0.82
N GLU A 129 3.13 -6.01 1.01
CA GLU A 129 2.09 -6.93 0.54
C GLU A 129 0.91 -6.91 1.51
N ALA A 130 -0.30 -6.93 0.96
CA ALA A 130 -1.54 -6.87 1.72
C ALA A 130 -1.72 -8.00 2.73
N ARG A 131 -1.11 -9.17 2.49
CA ARG A 131 -1.16 -10.29 3.45
C ARG A 131 -0.47 -9.96 4.77
N CYS A 132 0.53 -9.07 4.75
CA CYS A 132 1.21 -8.62 5.96
C CYS A 132 0.33 -7.69 6.80
N ASP A 133 -0.70 -7.07 6.19
CA ASP A 133 -1.65 -6.19 6.86
C ASP A 133 -2.86 -6.94 7.42
N ALA A 134 -3.12 -8.17 6.96
CA ALA A 134 -4.25 -8.97 7.42
C ALA A 134 -4.12 -9.41 8.89
N GLU A 135 -2.91 -9.38 9.44
CA GLU A 135 -2.61 -9.67 10.85
C GLU A 135 -2.72 -8.43 11.77
N ALA A 136 -2.87 -7.23 11.18
CA ALA A 136 -3.13 -5.98 11.90
C ALA A 136 -4.65 -5.72 11.91
N GLY A 137 -5.19 -5.29 13.05
CA GLY A 137 -6.64 -5.12 13.21
C GLY A 137 -7.22 -4.15 12.16
N GLN A 138 -8.30 -4.53 11.48
CA GLN A 138 -8.99 -3.68 10.49
C GLN A 138 -9.86 -2.61 11.18
N GLY A 139 -9.24 -1.73 11.96
CA GLY A 139 -9.91 -0.61 12.63
C GLY A 139 -9.67 0.72 11.93
N ASP A 140 -10.60 1.65 12.10
CA ASP A 140 -10.40 3.08 11.78
C ASP A 140 -9.52 3.81 12.83
N ASP A 141 -9.09 3.11 13.88
CA ASP A 141 -8.28 3.68 14.96
C ASP A 141 -6.80 3.75 14.54
N TYR A 142 -6.48 4.70 13.66
CA TYR A 142 -5.12 5.04 13.29
C TYR A 142 -5.01 6.56 13.11
N ASP A 143 -3.82 7.14 13.30
CA ASP A 143 -3.60 8.55 13.01
C ASP A 143 -3.16 8.73 11.54
N PRO A 144 -3.98 9.34 10.66
CA PRO A 144 -3.59 9.56 9.27
C PRO A 144 -2.32 10.41 9.12
N ARG A 145 -1.95 11.20 10.13
CA ARG A 145 -0.73 12.03 10.14
C ARG A 145 0.55 11.21 10.20
N GLU A 146 0.46 9.95 10.63
CA GLU A 146 1.59 9.03 10.72
C GLU A 146 1.79 8.23 9.42
N LEU A 147 0.84 8.24 8.49
CA LEU A 147 1.02 7.65 7.16
C LEU A 147 1.86 8.57 6.28
N ILE A 148 3.19 8.41 6.33
CA ILE A 148 4.14 9.23 5.57
C ILE A 148 4.94 8.34 4.61
N CYS A 149 4.99 8.71 3.34
CA CYS A 149 5.83 8.00 2.37
C CYS A 149 7.32 8.26 2.62
N GLY A 150 8.20 7.36 2.16
CA GLY A 150 9.65 7.46 2.39
C GLY A 150 10.26 8.78 1.94
N ALA A 151 9.77 9.37 0.83
CA ALA A 151 10.23 10.69 0.38
C ALA A 151 9.93 11.83 1.37
N CYS A 152 8.83 11.72 2.12
CA CYS A 152 8.36 12.73 3.08
C CYS A 152 8.85 12.47 4.52
N SER A 153 9.49 11.32 4.74
CA SER A 153 10.11 10.87 5.99
C SER A 153 11.58 10.48 5.80
N ASP A 154 12.28 11.11 4.86
CA ASP A 154 13.66 10.78 4.51
C ASP A 154 14.68 11.22 5.59
N VAL A 155 14.77 10.44 6.67
CA VAL A 155 15.69 10.68 7.80
C VAL A 155 17.15 10.40 7.48
N SER A 156 17.42 9.65 6.40
CA SER A 156 18.77 9.21 6.01
C SER A 156 19.35 10.01 4.84
N ARG A 157 18.61 10.97 4.27
CA ARG A 157 18.97 11.68 3.02
C ARG A 157 19.35 10.70 1.92
N ALA A 158 18.45 9.75 1.65
CA ALA A 158 18.70 8.66 0.74
C ALA A 158 19.07 9.16 -0.67
N GLN A 159 19.95 8.42 -1.35
CA GLN A 159 20.29 8.73 -2.73
C GLN A 159 19.05 8.64 -3.62
N MET A 160 18.87 9.65 -4.46
CA MET A 160 17.77 9.70 -5.41
C MET A 160 17.97 8.63 -6.49
N CYS A 161 16.90 7.92 -6.83
CA CYS A 161 16.92 7.01 -7.96
C CYS A 161 17.10 7.79 -9.26
N PRO A 162 18.07 7.46 -10.13
CA PRO A 162 18.24 8.14 -11.41
C PRO A 162 17.01 8.06 -12.32
N LYS A 163 16.22 6.98 -12.20
CA LYS A 163 15.02 6.74 -13.02
C LYS A 163 13.74 7.29 -12.40
N HIS A 164 13.62 7.26 -11.08
CA HIS A 164 12.34 7.49 -10.39
C HIS A 164 12.41 8.52 -9.26
N GLY A 165 13.53 9.24 -9.11
CA GLY A 165 13.73 10.21 -8.04
C GLY A 165 13.45 9.58 -6.67
N THR A 166 12.49 10.13 -5.95
CA THR A 166 12.02 9.64 -4.64
C THR A 166 10.61 9.05 -4.68
N ASP A 167 9.99 8.91 -5.86
CA ASP A 167 8.59 8.47 -5.99
C ASP A 167 8.35 7.04 -5.45
N PHE A 168 9.38 6.19 -5.48
CA PHE A 168 9.37 4.84 -4.91
C PHE A 168 10.41 4.66 -3.81
N LEU A 169 10.79 5.75 -3.12
CA LEU A 169 11.67 5.66 -1.96
C LEU A 169 10.91 4.96 -0.82
N GLU A 170 11.46 3.83 -0.39
CA GLU A 170 10.91 3.01 0.69
C GLU A 170 11.90 2.95 1.86
N TYR A 171 11.36 2.85 3.06
CA TYR A 171 12.13 2.60 4.28
C TYR A 171 11.79 1.22 4.83
N LYS A 172 12.77 0.64 5.51
CA LYS A 172 12.60 -0.55 6.34
C LYS A 172 11.92 -0.17 7.65
N CYS A 173 11.07 -1.05 8.18
CA CYS A 173 10.65 -0.94 9.58
C CYS A 173 11.87 -1.06 10.50
N ARG A 174 12.08 -0.09 11.39
CA ARG A 174 13.21 -0.10 12.34
C ARG A 174 13.32 -1.44 13.08
N TYR A 175 12.19 -2.05 13.41
CA TYR A 175 12.11 -3.22 14.28
C TYR A 175 11.97 -4.58 13.59
N CYS A 176 11.88 -4.66 12.25
CA CYS A 176 11.84 -5.94 11.54
C CYS A 176 12.21 -5.83 10.05
N CYS A 177 12.37 -6.96 9.37
CA CYS A 177 12.62 -7.04 7.93
C CYS A 177 11.31 -6.90 7.13
N SER A 178 10.64 -5.77 7.26
CA SER A 178 9.44 -5.42 6.49
C SER A 178 9.51 -3.98 5.98
N VAL A 179 8.78 -3.68 4.91
CA VAL A 179 8.63 -2.30 4.43
C VAL A 179 7.82 -1.49 5.44
N ALA A 180 8.19 -0.23 5.64
CA ALA A 180 7.51 0.69 6.53
C ALA A 180 6.20 1.21 5.93
N VAL A 181 5.22 1.40 6.81
CA VAL A 181 3.90 1.98 6.53
C VAL A 181 3.75 3.28 7.29
N PHE A 182 4.07 3.29 8.59
CA PHE A 182 3.95 4.45 9.45
C PHE A 182 5.30 5.11 9.71
N PHE A 183 5.25 6.42 9.97
CA PHE A 183 6.36 7.22 10.46
C PHE A 183 5.90 8.02 11.68
N CYS A 184 6.30 7.54 12.86
CA CYS A 184 5.84 8.07 14.14
C CYS A 184 6.93 8.90 14.81
N PHE A 185 6.53 9.80 15.69
CA PHE A 185 7.42 10.61 16.53
C PHE A 185 8.45 11.45 15.75
N GLY A 186 8.21 11.67 14.45
CA GLY A 186 9.13 12.39 13.57
C GLY A 186 10.48 11.71 13.32
N THR A 187 10.65 10.45 13.74
CA THR A 187 11.97 9.79 13.75
C THR A 187 11.97 8.32 13.36
N THR A 188 10.83 7.62 13.46
CA THR A 188 10.84 6.15 13.49
C THR A 188 9.86 5.54 12.50
N HIS A 189 10.35 4.64 11.65
CA HIS A 189 9.54 3.90 10.69
C HIS A 189 9.03 2.54 11.23
N PHE A 190 7.73 2.28 11.06
CA PHE A 190 7.06 1.04 11.48
C PHE A 190 6.32 0.37 10.32
N CYS A 191 6.35 -0.97 10.23
CA CYS A 191 5.31 -1.70 9.50
C CYS A 191 4.04 -1.77 10.36
N ASN A 192 2.89 -2.11 9.78
CA ASN A 192 1.62 -2.19 10.52
C ASN A 192 1.72 -3.05 11.79
N ALA A 193 2.22 -4.28 11.68
CA ALA A 193 2.29 -5.18 12.83
C ALA A 193 3.21 -4.68 13.95
N CYS A 194 4.31 -4.00 13.64
CA CYS A 194 5.16 -3.38 14.68
C CYS A 194 4.57 -2.08 15.23
N HIS A 195 3.76 -1.37 14.45
CA HIS A 195 3.03 -0.17 14.88
C HIS A 195 1.91 -0.54 15.87
N ASP A 196 1.15 -1.60 15.61
CA ASP A 196 0.13 -2.11 16.55
C ASP A 196 0.70 -2.44 17.94
N ASP A 197 1.97 -2.87 18.00
CA ASP A 197 2.69 -3.24 19.22
C ASP A 197 3.77 -2.21 19.56
N PHE A 198 3.64 -0.94 19.12
CA PHE A 198 4.74 0.03 19.17
C PHE A 198 5.27 0.27 20.60
N GLN A 199 4.40 0.24 21.62
CA GLN A 199 4.81 0.43 23.01
C GLN A 199 5.80 -0.64 23.44
N ARG A 200 5.49 -1.91 23.15
CA ARG A 200 6.41 -3.01 23.41
C ARG A 200 7.64 -2.91 22.52
N MET A 201 7.47 -2.74 21.21
CA MET A 201 8.59 -2.72 20.27
C MET A 201 9.62 -1.64 20.55
N THR A 202 9.18 -0.46 21.00
CA THR A 202 10.08 0.64 21.40
C THR A 202 10.73 0.44 22.76
N SER A 203 10.19 -0.44 23.61
CA SER A 203 10.72 -0.76 24.94
C SER A 203 11.79 -1.86 24.95
N ILE A 204 11.83 -2.71 23.93
CA ILE A 204 12.82 -3.80 23.84
C ILE A 204 14.22 -3.19 23.64
N PRO A 205 15.21 -3.52 24.49
CA PRO A 205 16.60 -3.11 24.29
C PRO A 205 17.11 -3.53 22.91
N LYS A 206 17.93 -2.68 22.29
CA LYS A 206 18.38 -2.90 20.90
C LYS A 206 19.09 -4.25 20.72
N GLU A 207 19.83 -4.67 21.74
CA GLU A 207 20.61 -5.90 21.79
C GLU A 207 19.73 -7.16 21.88
N GLU A 208 18.48 -7.00 22.32
CA GLU A 208 17.49 -8.08 22.48
C GLU A 208 16.53 -8.17 21.28
N LEU A 209 16.62 -7.23 20.33
CA LEU A 209 15.83 -7.30 19.10
C LEU A 209 16.28 -8.49 18.24
N PRO A 210 15.35 -9.12 17.50
CA PRO A 210 15.70 -10.22 16.59
C PRO A 210 16.69 -9.75 15.53
N HIS A 211 17.67 -10.59 15.22
CA HIS A 211 18.59 -10.34 14.12
C HIS A 211 17.94 -10.70 12.79
N CYS A 212 18.51 -10.22 11.68
CA CYS A 212 18.08 -10.65 10.36
C CYS A 212 18.23 -12.19 10.24
N PRO A 213 17.20 -12.92 9.79
CA PRO A 213 15.88 -12.45 9.35
C PRO A 213 14.91 -12.16 10.52
N ALA A 214 14.47 -10.90 10.63
CA ALA A 214 13.59 -10.45 11.71
C ALA A 214 12.14 -10.32 11.22
N GLY A 215 11.21 -10.98 11.90
CA GLY A 215 9.78 -10.84 11.70
C GLY A 215 9.19 -9.72 12.55
N PRO A 216 7.95 -9.26 12.26
CA PRO A 216 7.28 -8.25 13.06
C PRO A 216 7.08 -8.68 14.52
N LYS A 217 6.76 -7.73 15.40
CA LYS A 217 6.46 -7.95 16.83
C LYS A 217 7.58 -8.67 17.60
N GLY A 218 8.84 -8.47 17.19
CA GLY A 218 10.02 -9.04 17.85
C GLY A 218 10.24 -10.53 17.57
N LYS A 219 9.69 -11.05 16.48
CA LYS A 219 9.81 -12.46 16.10
C LYS A 219 11.15 -12.73 15.41
N GLN A 220 11.92 -13.70 15.90
CA GLN A 220 13.06 -14.26 15.14
C GLN A 220 12.52 -15.21 14.07
N LEU A 221 12.88 -14.99 12.80
CA LEU A 221 12.57 -15.94 11.72
C LEU A 221 13.70 -16.95 11.57
N GLU A 222 13.36 -18.11 11.00
CA GLU A 222 14.32 -19.15 10.65
C GLU A 222 15.07 -18.82 9.36
N GLY A 223 16.25 -19.41 9.20
CA GLY A 223 17.10 -19.24 8.02
C GLY A 223 18.00 -18.01 8.09
N THR A 224 18.65 -17.72 6.97
CA THR A 224 19.65 -16.64 6.84
C THR A 224 19.26 -15.58 5.81
N GLU A 225 18.22 -15.84 5.02
CA GLU A 225 17.79 -14.96 3.93
C GLU A 225 16.88 -13.85 4.45
N CYS A 226 17.26 -12.60 4.19
CA CYS A 226 16.44 -11.45 4.58
C CYS A 226 15.13 -11.44 3.77
N PRO A 227 13.94 -11.27 4.41
CA PRO A 227 12.68 -11.11 3.69
C PRO A 227 12.63 -9.90 2.72
N LEU A 228 13.53 -8.94 2.89
CA LEU A 228 13.67 -7.77 2.00
C LEU A 228 14.75 -7.95 0.92
N HIS A 229 15.45 -9.09 0.92
CA HIS A 229 16.52 -9.45 -0.01
C HIS A 229 17.58 -8.35 -0.17
N VAL A 230 17.99 -7.76 0.96
CA VAL A 230 18.96 -6.66 1.03
C VAL A 230 19.81 -6.79 2.28
N VAL A 231 21.07 -6.34 2.18
CA VAL A 231 21.93 -6.14 3.34
C VAL A 231 21.53 -4.83 4.02
N HIS A 232 21.25 -4.89 5.31
CA HIS A 232 20.81 -3.73 6.09
C HIS A 232 21.50 -3.71 7.46
N PRO A 233 21.57 -2.54 8.14
CA PRO A 233 22.08 -2.45 9.51
C PRO A 233 21.28 -3.31 10.50
N PRO A 234 21.79 -3.55 11.72
CA PRO A 234 21.08 -4.29 12.74
C PRO A 234 19.65 -3.79 12.98
N THR A 235 18.76 -4.70 13.38
CA THR A 235 17.41 -4.36 13.83
C THR A 235 17.49 -3.34 14.96
N GLY A 236 16.61 -2.32 14.92
CA GLY A 236 16.67 -1.15 15.80
C GLY A 236 17.23 0.11 15.14
N GLU A 237 17.70 0.03 13.89
CA GLU A 237 18.21 1.18 13.13
C GLU A 237 17.34 1.54 11.93
N GLU A 238 17.29 2.83 11.60
CA GLU A 238 16.62 3.33 10.38
C GLU A 238 17.42 2.93 9.15
N PHE A 239 16.71 2.55 8.08
CA PHE A 239 17.35 2.18 6.84
C PHE A 239 16.48 2.50 5.63
N ALA A 240 16.99 3.37 4.77
CA ALA A 240 16.42 3.61 3.46
C ALA A 240 16.71 2.41 2.56
N LEU A 241 15.66 1.76 2.06
CA LEU A 241 15.78 0.64 1.12
C LEU A 241 16.01 1.11 -0.33
N GLY A 242 16.01 2.42 -0.56
CA GLY A 242 16.10 3.02 -1.89
C GLY A 242 14.82 2.83 -2.69
N CYS A 243 14.97 2.75 -4.02
CA CYS A 243 13.86 2.66 -4.96
C CYS A 243 13.25 1.24 -5.00
N GLY A 244 12.03 1.09 -4.47
CA GLY A 244 11.36 -0.19 -4.31
C GLY A 244 11.14 -0.99 -5.60
N VAL A 245 10.92 -0.32 -6.74
CA VAL A 245 10.79 -0.99 -8.03
C VAL A 245 12.14 -1.41 -8.61
N CYS A 246 13.19 -0.59 -8.46
CA CYS A 246 14.52 -0.92 -8.99
C CYS A 246 15.25 -1.99 -8.17
N ARG A 247 14.99 -2.07 -6.86
CA ARG A 247 15.62 -3.03 -5.94
C ARG A 247 15.42 -4.49 -6.37
N ASN A 248 14.25 -4.80 -6.93
CA ASN A 248 13.94 -6.15 -7.38
C ASN A 248 14.66 -6.49 -8.71
N PHE A 249 14.88 -5.49 -9.56
CA PHE A 249 15.55 -5.67 -10.84
C PHE A 249 17.06 -5.95 -10.68
N THR A 250 17.71 -5.31 -9.69
CA THR A 250 19.13 -5.54 -9.40
C THR A 250 19.41 -6.95 -8.87
N ASN A 251 18.45 -7.58 -8.18
CA ASN A 251 18.60 -8.95 -7.69
C ASN A 251 18.32 -10.02 -8.77
N SER A 252 17.54 -9.70 -9.80
CA SER A 252 17.29 -10.61 -10.94
C SER A 252 18.43 -10.66 -11.97
N LEU A 253 19.40 -9.76 -11.89
CA LEU A 253 20.53 -9.65 -12.82
C LEU A 253 21.85 -10.06 -12.16
N ASN A 254 21.95 -11.32 -11.76
CA ASN A 254 23.21 -12.07 -11.89
C ASN A 254 23.37 -12.58 -13.34
N PHE A 255 23.11 -11.70 -14.32
CA PHE A 255 23.50 -11.87 -15.71
C PHE A 255 24.47 -10.76 -16.06
N HIS A 256 25.66 -11.16 -16.52
CA HIS A 256 26.79 -10.32 -16.88
C HIS A 256 26.41 -9.00 -17.57
N GLY A 257 26.97 -7.89 -17.06
CA GLY A 257 27.21 -6.70 -17.88
C GLY A 257 27.00 -5.38 -17.16
N CYS A 258 28.11 -4.62 -17.09
CA CYS A 258 28.17 -3.17 -16.90
C CYS A 258 28.17 -2.62 -15.47
N ILE A 259 29.30 -2.79 -14.78
CA ILE A 259 29.96 -1.67 -14.10
C ILE A 259 31.46 -1.76 -14.39
N HIS A 260 31.95 -1.03 -15.39
CA HIS A 260 33.35 -0.62 -15.39
C HIS A 260 33.44 0.66 -14.53
N PRO A 261 34.29 0.71 -13.50
CA PRO A 261 34.56 1.94 -12.79
C PRO A 261 35.39 2.86 -13.70
N LEU A 262 34.89 4.07 -13.95
CA LEU A 262 35.71 5.16 -14.45
C LEU A 262 36.77 5.47 -13.39
N SER A 263 37.97 4.94 -13.60
CA SER A 263 39.18 5.34 -12.89
C SER A 263 39.55 6.75 -13.34
N THR A 264 39.61 7.65 -12.37
CA THR A 264 40.31 8.92 -12.45
C THR A 264 41.76 8.72 -12.92
N LYS A 265 42.13 9.43 -13.99
CA LYS A 265 43.43 10.07 -14.19
C LYS A 265 43.19 11.41 -14.84
#